data_AF-A0A0R1SFZ2-F1
#
_entry.id   AF-A0A0R1SFZ2-F1
#
_cell.length_a   1.000
_cell.length_b   1.000
_cell.length_c   1.000
_cell.angle_alpha   90.00
_cell.angle_beta   90.00
_cell.angle_gamma   90.00
#
_symmetry.space_group_name_H-M   'P 1'
#
loop_
_entity.id
_entity.type
_entity.pdbx_description
1 polymer ?
#
loop_
_entity_poly.entity_id
_entity_poly.type
_entity_poly.pdbx_seq_one_letter_code
_entity_poly.pdbx_strand_id
1 'polypeptide(L)' 'MVALFLIGTVQTASASGIVSTANNIAVTRLYDQNGNLIKNHSLAANTNWVVGKTITIDGNTIYQVSTNEYVNASDVIFR' A
#
# COMPACT_ATOMS: atom_id res chain seq x y z
N MET A 1 10.49 29.74 19.89
CA MET A 1 9.95 29.53 18.53
C MET A 1 10.26 28.08 18.16
N VAL A 2 9.29 27.18 18.27
CA VAL A 2 9.45 25.77 17.90
C VAL A 2 8.60 25.56 16.65
N ALA A 3 9.27 25.26 15.53
CA ALA A 3 8.58 24.93 14.30
C ALA A 3 7.95 23.54 14.46
N LEU A 4 6.64 23.51 14.65
CA LEU A 4 5.85 22.29 14.58
C LEU A 4 5.68 21.95 13.09
N PHE A 5 6.58 21.13 12.55
CA PHE A 5 6.35 20.54 11.24
C PHE A 5 5.27 19.47 11.41
N LEU A 6 4.08 19.73 10.87
CA LEU A 6 3.06 18.71 10.61
C LEU A 6 3.62 17.77 9.55
N ILE A 7 4.41 16.78 9.98
CA ILE A 7 4.75 15.63 9.16
C ILE A 7 3.57 14.66 9.33
N GLY A 8 2.98 14.21 8.22
CA GLY A 8 1.93 13.19 8.24
C GLY A 8 2.31 12.03 9.14
N THR A 9 1.37 11.54 9.95
CA THR A 9 1.66 10.44 10.88
C THR A 9 1.88 9.17 10.09
N VAL A 10 3.14 8.74 9.96
CA VAL A 10 3.47 7.44 9.40
C VAL A 10 3.45 6.40 10.52
N GLN A 11 2.44 5.53 10.51
CA GLN A 11 2.36 4.39 11.43
C GLN A 11 2.68 3.10 10.68
N THR A 12 3.53 2.26 11.24
CA THR A 12 3.88 0.96 10.64
C THR A 12 3.46 -0.20 11.56
N ALA A 13 2.89 -1.24 10.98
CA ALA A 13 2.51 -2.47 11.66
C ALA A 13 2.89 -3.68 10.79
N SER A 14 2.99 -4.87 11.39
CA SER A 14 3.09 -6.10 10.59
C SER A 14 1.70 -6.51 10.12
N ALA A 15 1.57 -6.83 8.83
CA ALA A 15 0.42 -7.54 8.29
C ALA A 15 0.85 -8.95 7.92
N SER A 16 0.03 -9.93 8.24
CA SER A 16 0.21 -11.30 7.74
C SER A 16 -1.13 -11.74 7.17
N GLY A 17 -1.17 -11.97 5.86
CA GLY A 17 -2.40 -12.32 5.16
C GLY A 17 -2.23 -12.32 3.65
N ILE A 18 -3.33 -12.54 2.95
CA ILE A 18 -3.40 -12.52 1.49
C ILE A 18 -4.37 -11.41 1.08
N VAL A 19 -3.96 -10.59 0.13
CA VAL A 19 -4.84 -9.62 -0.53
C VAL A 19 -5.06 -10.02 -1.99
N SER A 20 -6.27 -9.81 -2.49
CA SER A 20 -6.62 -9.99 -3.90
C SER A 20 -6.81 -8.63 -4.57
N THR A 21 -6.17 -8.41 -5.72
CA THR A 21 -6.49 -7.25 -6.58
C THR A 21 -7.87 -7.43 -7.21
N ALA A 22 -8.64 -6.34 -7.33
CA ALA A 22 -9.98 -6.40 -7.90
C ALA A 22 -9.99 -6.84 -9.38
N ASN A 23 -11.12 -7.42 -9.83
CA ASN A 23 -11.28 -7.94 -11.19
C ASN A 23 -11.82 -6.90 -12.19
N ASN A 24 -12.38 -5.79 -11.70
CA ASN A 24 -13.01 -4.73 -12.49
C ASN A 24 -12.04 -3.57 -12.84
N ILE A 25 -10.77 -3.68 -12.46
CA ILE A 25 -9.71 -2.74 -12.80
C ILE A 25 -8.64 -3.49 -13.59
N ALA A 26 -8.06 -2.86 -14.61
CA ALA A 26 -7.05 -3.50 -15.45
C ALA A 26 -5.77 -3.83 -14.65
N VAL A 27 -5.38 -2.91 -13.76
CA VAL A 27 -4.18 -3.03 -12.92
C VAL A 27 -4.39 -2.34 -11.57
N THR A 28 -3.74 -2.85 -10.53
CA THR A 28 -3.61 -2.19 -9.23
C THR A 28 -2.29 -1.44 -9.18
N ARG A 29 -2.35 -0.14 -8.82
CA ARG A 29 -1.16 0.72 -8.72
C ARG A 29 -0.33 0.38 -7.49
N LEU A 30 0.97 0.58 -7.61
CA LEU A 30 1.93 0.38 -6.53
C LEU A 30 2.50 1.71 -6.06
N TYR A 31 2.82 1.77 -4.78
CA TYR A 31 3.38 2.93 -4.10
C TYR A 31 4.66 2.54 -3.37
N ASP A 32 5.57 3.49 -3.19
CA ASP A 32 6.72 3.31 -2.31
C ASP A 32 6.34 3.49 -0.83
N GLN A 33 7.28 3.27 0.09
CA GLN A 33 7.07 3.44 1.53
C GLN A 33 6.70 4.87 1.97
N ASN A 34 6.89 5.86 1.10
CA ASN A 34 6.53 7.26 1.33
C ASN A 34 5.19 7.62 0.66
N GLY A 35 4.53 6.67 0.02
CA GLY A 35 3.26 6.88 -0.69
C GLY A 35 3.43 7.44 -2.11
N ASN A 36 4.65 7.46 -2.67
CA ASN A 36 4.85 7.92 -4.04
C ASN A 36 4.46 6.83 -5.03
N LEU A 37 3.75 7.21 -6.09
CA LEU A 37 3.34 6.29 -7.15
C LEU A 37 4.54 5.72 -7.92
N ILE A 38 4.61 4.39 -8.03
CA ILE A 38 5.55 3.67 -8.90
C ILE A 38 4.91 3.59 -10.30
N LYS A 39 5.51 4.25 -11.29
CA LYS A 39 4.92 4.38 -12.64
C LYS A 39 5.17 3.19 -13.57
N ASN A 40 6.25 2.45 -13.32
CA ASN A 40 6.75 1.42 -14.24
C ASN A 40 6.39 -0.02 -13.80
N HIS A 41 5.58 -0.16 -12.74
CA HIS A 41 5.20 -1.46 -12.20
C HIS A 41 3.79 -1.40 -11.62
N SER A 42 3.05 -2.50 -11.77
CA SER A 42 1.67 -2.63 -11.32
C SER A 42 1.30 -4.10 -11.19
N LEU A 43 0.29 -4.41 -10.39
CA LEU A 43 -0.21 -5.77 -10.26
C LEU A 43 -1.35 -6.00 -11.26
N ALA A 44 -1.36 -7.17 -11.89
CA ALA A 44 -2.45 -7.58 -12.76
C ALA A 44 -3.74 -7.81 -11.94
N ALA A 45 -4.89 -7.58 -12.58
CA ALA A 45 -6.21 -7.86 -12.00
C ALA A 45 -6.34 -9.31 -11.52
N ASN A 46 -7.19 -9.53 -10.51
CA ASN A 46 -7.51 -10.85 -9.97
C ASN A 46 -6.30 -11.74 -9.58
N THR A 47 -5.24 -11.14 -9.05
CA THR A 47 -4.06 -11.84 -8.52
C THR A 47 -4.01 -11.76 -6.99
N ASN A 48 -3.49 -12.82 -6.37
CA ASN A 48 -3.33 -12.93 -4.91
C ASN A 48 -1.90 -12.63 -4.50
N TRP A 49 -1.75 -11.82 -3.44
CA TRP A 49 -0.45 -11.39 -2.93
C TRP A 49 -0.37 -11.59 -1.43
N VAL A 50 0.72 -12.19 -0.98
CA VAL A 50 1.05 -12.26 0.45
C VAL A 50 1.52 -10.87 0.88
N VAL A 51 0.99 -10.38 1.99
CA VAL A 51 1.36 -9.07 2.55
C VAL A 51 2.18 -9.21 3.82
N GLY A 52 3.08 -8.24 4.06
CA GLY A 52 4.04 -8.27 5.17
C GLY A 52 3.96 -7.10 6.15
N LYS A 53 4.00 -5.85 5.67
CA LYS A 53 3.88 -4.65 6.48
C LYS A 53 2.65 -3.87 6.09
N THR A 54 2.08 -3.17 7.04
CA THR A 54 1.06 -2.15 6.83
C THR A 54 1.67 -0.81 7.16
N ILE A 55 1.48 0.17 6.29
CA ILE A 55 1.85 1.57 6.55
C ILE A 55 0.59 2.41 6.44
N THR A 56 0.41 3.34 7.36
CA THR A 56 -0.62 4.37 7.25
C THR A 56 0.05 5.70 6.97
N ILE A 57 -0.31 6.36 5.88
CA ILE A 57 0.20 7.67 5.44
C ILE A 57 -0.99 8.61 5.29
N ASP A 58 -1.04 9.68 6.07
CA ASP A 58 -2.15 10.65 6.07
C ASP A 58 -3.54 9.99 6.18
N GLY A 59 -3.63 8.93 7.00
CA GLY A 59 -4.86 8.14 7.20
C GLY A 59 -5.12 7.06 6.13
N ASN A 60 -4.35 7.03 5.03
CA ASN A 60 -4.45 6.00 4.00
C ASN A 60 -3.60 4.79 4.36
N THR A 61 -4.22 3.62 4.44
CA THR A 61 -3.54 2.36 4.75
C THR A 61 -3.05 1.70 3.46
N ILE A 62 -1.79 1.26 3.44
CA ILE A 62 -1.15 0.56 2.32
C ILE A 62 -0.50 -0.74 2.83
N TYR A 63 -0.55 -1.82 2.04
CA TYR A 63 0.01 -3.14 2.37
C TYR A 63 1.23 -3.47 1.53
N GLN A 64 2.30 -3.96 2.16
CA GLN A 64 3.55 -4.32 1.50
C GLN A 64 3.38 -5.61 0.71
N VAL A 65 3.69 -5.57 -0.58
CA VAL A 65 3.71 -6.75 -1.47
C VAL A 65 5.12 -7.12 -1.92
N SER A 66 6.08 -6.18 -1.83
CA SER A 66 7.49 -6.40 -2.15
C SER A 66 8.41 -5.45 -1.36
N THR A 67 9.72 -5.56 -1.54
CA THR A 67 10.68 -4.60 -0.97
C THR A 67 10.42 -3.21 -1.55
N ASN A 68 9.90 -2.32 -0.71
CA ASN A 68 9.54 -0.94 -1.06
C ASN A 68 8.37 -0.80 -2.05
N GLU A 69 7.49 -1.80 -2.15
CA GLU A 69 6.27 -1.71 -2.97
C GLU A 69 5.03 -2.07 -2.15
N TYR A 70 4.02 -1.22 -2.27
CA TYR A 70 2.82 -1.29 -1.46
C TYR A 70 1.57 -1.07 -2.31
N VAL A 71 0.49 -1.78 -1.98
CA VAL A 71 -0.84 -1.61 -2.57
C VAL A 71 -1.72 -0.78 -1.63
N ASN A 72 -2.61 0.05 -2.17
CA ASN A 72 -3.61 0.72 -1.34
C ASN A 72 -4.62 -0.28 -0.81
N ALA A 73 -4.93 -0.23 0.49
CA ALA A 73 -5.89 -1.12 1.12
C ALA A 73 -7.29 -1.01 0.50
N SER A 74 -7.65 0.16 -0.03
CA SER A 74 -8.93 0.40 -0.71
C SER A 74 -9.00 -0.20 -2.12
N ASP A 75 -7.87 -0.56 -2.72
CA ASP A 75 -7.79 -1.13 -4.08
C ASP A 75 -7.71 -2.67 -4.08
N VAL A 76 -7.70 -3.29 -2.89
CA VAL A 76 -7.56 -4.73 -2.72
C VAL A 76 -8.55 -5.28 -1.70
N ILE A 77 -8.81 -6.58 -1.77
CA ILE A 77 -9.70 -7.29 -0.85
C ILE A 77 -8.83 -8.17 0.05
N PHE A 78 -8.89 -7.96 1.35
CA PHE A 78 -8.23 -8.84 2.33
C PHE A 78 -9.00 -10.16 2.44
N ARG A 79 -8.30 -11.30 2.38
CA ARG A 79 -8.89 -12.64 2.47
C ARG A 79 -8.62 -13.34 3.80
#